data_AF-A0A0H4HYW3-F1
#
_entry.id   AF-A0A0H4HYW3-F1
#
_cell.length_a   1.000
_cell.length_b   1.000
_cell.length_c   1.000
_cell.angle_alpha   90.00
_cell.angle_beta   90.00
_cell.angle_gamma   90.00
#
_symmetry.space_group_name_H-M   'P 1'
#
loop_
_entity.id
_entity.type
_entity.pdbx_description
1 polymer ?
#
loop_
_entity_poly.entity_id
_entity_poly.type
_entity_poly.pdbx_seq_one_letter_code
_entity_poly.pdbx_strand_id
1 'polypeptide(L)'
;MNYWRLAPQIIIFSMLAPIAYAVTLPPAADPASRERELLQREQDLQQRREIQEREQPLVAPDVIETTDEGPSFELKSVRFTKSELFTPEELKTIVLPYLGKESRLSDLNRMVAQINAAYQAKGIYTATALLPKQAIEGGVVIIRLVKENWARCLLKATAICQALMCANGRPCLKIQYCSI
;
A
#
# COMPACT_ATOMS: atom_id res chain seq x y z
N MET A 1 15.44 79.07 -6.18
CA MET A 1 15.14 80.32 -5.46
C MET A 1 13.83 80.09 -4.68
N ASN A 2 13.72 79.93 -3.37
CA ASN A 2 14.61 80.12 -2.23
C ASN A 2 14.20 79.16 -1.11
N TYR A 3 15.21 78.58 -0.48
CA TYR A 3 15.16 77.77 0.73
C TYR A 3 15.02 78.67 1.96
N TRP A 4 14.30 78.21 3.00
CA TRP A 4 14.33 78.59 4.44
C TRP A 4 12.93 78.27 5.02
N ARG A 5 12.72 77.52 6.10
CA ARG A 5 13.50 77.36 7.33
C ARG A 5 13.38 75.95 7.92
N LEU A 6 14.50 75.52 8.50
CA LEU A 6 14.65 74.39 9.40
C LEU A 6 14.31 74.76 10.86
N ALA A 7 13.94 73.71 11.60
CA ALA A 7 14.09 73.47 13.04
C ALA A 7 12.95 73.92 13.99
N PRO A 8 12.74 73.24 15.14
CA PRO A 8 13.53 72.13 15.71
C PRO A 8 12.73 70.83 15.95
N GLN A 9 13.44 69.71 15.87
CA GLN A 9 12.99 68.44 16.43
C GLN A 9 12.90 68.56 17.95
N ILE A 10 11.71 68.37 18.51
CA ILE A 10 11.54 68.11 19.93
C ILE A 10 11.90 66.65 20.15
N ILE A 11 13.11 66.42 20.64
CA ILE A 11 13.57 65.15 21.18
C ILE A 11 12.76 64.91 22.46
N ILE A 12 11.71 64.09 22.39
CA ILE A 12 11.06 63.55 23.58
C ILE A 12 11.93 62.40 24.08
N PHE A 13 12.75 62.73 25.05
CA PHE A 13 13.61 61.82 25.81
C PHE A 13 12.76 60.91 26.69
N SER A 14 12.78 59.61 26.37
CA SER A 14 12.93 58.48 27.30
C SER A 14 12.08 58.45 28.58
N MET A 15 11.03 57.63 28.56
CA MET A 15 10.76 56.69 29.66
C MET A 15 10.14 55.41 29.10
N LEU A 16 10.98 54.52 28.60
CA LEU A 16 10.59 53.12 28.37
C LEU A 16 10.89 52.36 29.65
N ALA A 17 9.89 52.19 30.52
CA ALA A 17 9.99 51.28 31.65
C ALA A 17 10.17 49.85 31.12
N PRO A 18 11.13 49.06 31.63
CA PRO A 18 11.20 47.66 31.27
C PRO A 18 9.95 46.98 31.84
N ILE A 19 9.07 46.49 30.96
CA ILE A 19 8.09 45.50 31.35
C ILE A 19 8.89 44.24 31.68
N ALA A 20 9.09 43.98 32.97
CA ALA A 20 9.58 42.70 33.43
C ALA A 20 8.50 41.67 33.11
N TYR A 21 8.66 40.95 31.99
CA TYR A 21 7.89 39.73 31.77
C TYR A 21 8.34 38.73 32.82
N ALA A 22 7.54 38.56 33.88
CA ALA A 22 7.63 37.37 34.69
C ALA A 22 7.23 36.20 33.78
N VAL A 23 8.21 35.47 33.26
CA VAL A 23 7.97 34.14 32.69
C VAL A 23 7.49 33.30 33.87
N THR A 24 6.19 33.03 33.93
CA THR A 24 5.66 32.01 34.81
C THR A 24 6.25 30.70 34.34
N LEU A 25 7.29 30.22 35.04
CA LEU A 25 7.76 28.85 34.90
C LEU A 25 6.55 27.93 35.10
N PRO A 26 6.37 26.89 34.25
CA PRO A 26 5.34 25.90 34.52
C PRO A 26 5.51 25.41 35.96
N PRO A 27 4.41 25.14 36.70
CA PRO A 27 4.49 24.65 38.07
C PRO A 27 5.48 23.49 38.09
N ALA A 28 6.39 23.48 39.08
CA ALA A 28 7.43 22.47 39.20
C ALA A 28 6.80 21.10 38.97
N ALA A 29 7.17 20.43 37.87
CA ALA A 29 6.50 19.21 37.45
C ALA A 29 6.57 18.20 38.61
N ASP A 30 5.41 17.81 39.14
CA ASP A 30 5.34 16.88 40.26
C ASP A 30 6.15 15.62 39.92
N PRO A 31 7.14 15.22 40.74
CA PRO A 31 8.01 14.10 40.41
C PRO A 31 7.22 12.81 40.18
N ALA A 32 6.11 12.62 40.91
CA ALA A 32 5.20 11.50 40.75
C ALA A 32 4.45 11.50 39.39
N SER A 33 4.13 12.67 38.84
CA SER A 33 3.45 12.78 37.54
C SER A 33 4.39 12.40 36.39
N ARG A 34 5.68 12.77 36.50
CA ARG A 34 6.71 12.35 35.53
C ARG A 34 6.97 10.86 35.55
N GLU A 35 7.00 10.26 36.74
CA GLU A 35 7.19 8.81 36.87
C GLU A 35 6.04 8.03 36.23
N ARG A 36 4.79 8.48 36.42
CA ARG A 36 3.62 7.88 35.76
C ARG A 36 3.68 7.98 34.24
N GLU A 37 4.11 9.12 33.70
CA GLU A 37 4.25 9.31 32.25
C GLU A 37 5.34 8.40 31.67
N LEU A 38 6.46 8.22 32.38
CA LEU A 38 7.51 7.29 31.97
C LEU A 38 7.03 5.84 31.94
N LEU A 39 6.33 5.39 32.98
CA LEU A 39 5.77 4.04 33.05
C LEU A 39 4.74 3.78 31.93
N GLN A 40 3.87 4.74 31.64
CA GLN A 40 2.92 4.64 30.53
C GLN A 40 3.64 4.51 29.18
N ARG A 41 4.69 5.31 28.98
CA ARG A 41 5.48 5.27 27.75
C ARG A 41 6.22 3.94 27.57
N GLU A 42 6.73 3.36 28.66
CA GLU A 42 7.36 2.04 28.64
C GLU A 42 6.35 0.94 28.28
N GLN A 43 5.15 0.98 28.85
CA GLN A 43 4.06 0.04 28.53
C GLN A 43 3.66 0.11 27.05
N ASP A 44 3.50 1.32 26.51
CA ASP A 44 3.16 1.52 25.10
C ASP A 44 4.24 0.93 24.17
N LEU A 45 5.52 1.08 24.53
CA LEU A 45 6.65 0.52 23.77
C LEU A 45 6.70 -1.01 23.86
N GLN A 46 6.36 -1.58 25.01
CA GLN A 46 6.26 -3.03 25.18
C GLN A 46 5.12 -3.60 24.34
N GLN A 47 3.92 -3.01 24.43
CA GLN A 47 2.75 -3.47 23.67
C GLN A 47 3.00 -3.38 22.15
N ARG A 48 3.62 -2.30 21.68
CA ARG A 48 4.01 -2.17 20.26
C ARG A 48 4.98 -3.27 19.82
N ARG A 49 5.96 -3.62 20.66
CA ARG A 49 6.89 -4.73 20.37
C ARG A 49 6.18 -6.07 20.34
N GLU A 50 5.30 -6.34 21.29
CA GLU A 50 4.53 -7.60 21.31
C GLU A 50 3.63 -7.74 20.08
N ILE A 51 2.96 -6.66 19.66
CA ILE A 51 2.15 -6.65 18.44
C ILE A 51 3.06 -6.90 17.23
N GLN A 52 4.19 -6.20 17.14
CA GLN A 52 5.16 -6.40 16.05
C GLN A 52 5.75 -7.81 16.04
N GLU A 53 5.96 -8.42 17.20
CA GLU A 53 6.48 -9.79 17.35
C GLU A 53 5.44 -10.84 16.98
N ARG A 54 4.17 -10.63 17.35
CA ARG A 54 3.05 -11.47 16.88
C ARG A 54 2.77 -11.30 15.39
N GLU A 55 2.96 -10.09 14.88
CA GLU A 55 2.82 -9.75 13.47
C GLU A 55 4.11 -9.96 12.67
N GLN A 56 5.18 -10.47 13.28
CA GLN A 56 6.38 -10.85 12.53
C GLN A 56 5.90 -11.74 11.39
N PRO A 57 6.12 -11.32 10.13
CA PRO A 57 5.81 -12.18 9.00
C PRO A 57 6.55 -13.49 9.26
N LEU A 58 5.82 -14.60 9.18
CA LEU A 58 6.47 -15.90 8.97
C LEU A 58 7.59 -15.65 7.96
N VAL A 59 8.81 -15.94 8.38
CA VAL A 59 10.04 -15.80 7.60
C VAL A 59 9.70 -16.10 6.14
N ALA A 60 10.11 -15.17 5.25
CA ALA A 60 9.89 -15.24 3.81
C ALA A 60 9.87 -16.70 3.36
N PRO A 61 8.84 -17.14 2.59
CA PRO A 61 8.70 -18.55 2.29
C PRO A 61 10.01 -19.01 1.67
N ASP A 62 10.79 -19.76 2.47
CA ASP A 62 11.60 -20.83 1.93
C ASP A 62 10.64 -21.52 0.99
N VAL A 63 11.05 -21.62 -0.29
CA VAL A 63 10.24 -22.12 -1.39
C VAL A 63 9.33 -23.16 -0.79
N ILE A 64 8.03 -22.84 -0.67
CA ILE A 64 7.10 -23.82 -0.13
C ILE A 64 7.22 -24.91 -1.18
N GLU A 65 8.05 -25.92 -0.91
CA GLU A 65 7.86 -27.23 -1.44
C GLU A 65 6.46 -27.50 -0.95
N THR A 66 5.50 -27.22 -1.84
CA THR A 66 4.11 -27.57 -1.64
C THR A 66 4.20 -29.06 -1.46
N THR A 67 4.29 -29.49 -0.20
CA THR A 67 4.15 -30.88 0.18
C THR A 67 2.92 -31.30 -0.56
N ASP A 68 3.08 -32.28 -1.43
CA ASP A 68 2.08 -32.67 -2.42
C ASP A 68 0.92 -33.44 -1.75
N GLU A 69 0.66 -33.08 -0.49
CA GLU A 69 -0.31 -33.58 0.46
C GLU A 69 -1.66 -32.95 0.14
N GLY A 70 -2.20 -33.38 -0.99
CA GLY A 70 -3.53 -33.04 -1.43
C GLY A 70 -4.14 -34.17 -2.25
N PRO A 71 -5.47 -34.22 -2.35
CA PRO A 71 -6.13 -35.18 -3.23
C PRO A 71 -5.65 -34.96 -4.67
N SER A 72 -5.27 -36.05 -5.33
CA SER A 72 -5.02 -36.07 -6.75
C SER A 72 -6.32 -36.29 -7.52
N PHE A 73 -6.38 -35.73 -8.72
CA PHE A 73 -7.52 -35.91 -9.62
C PHE A 73 -7.06 -35.86 -11.08
N GLU A 74 -7.85 -36.42 -11.98
CA GLU A 74 -7.56 -36.35 -13.42
C GLU A 74 -8.00 -34.98 -13.99
N LEU A 75 -7.06 -34.22 -14.55
CA LEU A 75 -7.37 -32.94 -15.19
C LEU A 75 -7.89 -33.16 -16.62
N LYS A 76 -9.20 -33.05 -16.82
CA LYS A 76 -9.84 -33.27 -18.13
C LYS A 76 -9.90 -32.02 -18.97
N SER A 77 -10.16 -30.86 -18.36
CA SER A 77 -10.21 -29.59 -19.10
C SER A 77 -9.93 -28.39 -18.21
N VAL A 78 -9.41 -27.34 -18.83
CA VAL A 78 -9.18 -26.04 -18.20
C VAL A 78 -10.03 -25.00 -18.91
N ARG A 79 -10.81 -24.23 -18.15
CA ARG A 79 -11.60 -23.11 -18.64
C ARG A 79 -10.96 -21.80 -18.22
N PHE A 80 -10.75 -20.91 -19.18
CA PHE A 80 -10.24 -19.57 -18.93
C PHE A 80 -11.39 -18.56 -18.94
N THR A 81 -11.32 -17.56 -18.06
CA THR A 81 -12.15 -16.36 -18.25
C THR A 81 -11.72 -15.58 -19.48
N LYS A 82 -12.62 -14.75 -20.02
CA LYS A 82 -12.35 -13.92 -21.20
C LYS A 82 -11.05 -13.12 -21.00
N SER A 83 -10.13 -13.25 -21.95
CA SER A 83 -8.91 -12.46 -22.05
C SER A 83 -8.76 -11.93 -23.47
N GLU A 84 -8.26 -10.70 -23.57
CA GLU A 84 -7.90 -10.06 -24.85
C GLU A 84 -6.38 -10.16 -25.11
N LEU A 85 -5.62 -10.70 -24.16
CA LEU A 85 -4.15 -10.66 -24.14
C LEU A 85 -3.51 -11.97 -24.61
N PHE A 86 -4.27 -13.07 -24.57
CA PHE A 86 -3.84 -14.37 -25.08
C PHE A 86 -4.83 -14.89 -26.10
N THR A 87 -4.33 -15.53 -27.15
CA THR A 87 -5.19 -16.31 -28.04
C THR A 87 -5.49 -17.69 -27.43
N PRO A 88 -6.57 -18.37 -27.86
CA PRO A 88 -6.88 -19.71 -27.38
C PRO A 88 -5.74 -20.72 -27.61
N GLU A 89 -5.00 -20.58 -28.70
CA GLU A 89 -3.90 -21.48 -29.10
C GLU A 89 -2.70 -21.34 -28.16
N GLU A 90 -2.38 -20.11 -27.75
CA GLU A 90 -1.29 -19.83 -26.80
C GLU A 90 -1.58 -20.48 -25.44
N LEU A 91 -2.81 -20.32 -24.93
CA LEU A 91 -3.22 -20.95 -23.68
C LEU A 91 -3.26 -22.48 -23.79
N LYS A 92 -3.73 -23.00 -24.92
CA LYS A 92 -3.76 -24.45 -25.19
C LYS A 92 -2.35 -25.04 -25.14
N THR A 93 -1.35 -24.36 -25.69
CA THR A 93 0.05 -24.81 -25.67
C THR A 93 0.58 -24.99 -24.25
N ILE A 94 0.22 -24.08 -23.34
CA ILE A 94 0.63 -24.15 -21.92
C ILE A 94 -0.12 -25.26 -21.16
N VAL A 95 -1.38 -25.51 -21.50
CA VAL A 95 -2.25 -26.47 -20.80
C VAL A 95 -2.07 -27.91 -21.29
N LEU A 96 -1.73 -28.11 -22.56
CA LEU A 96 -1.57 -29.43 -23.19
C LEU A 96 -0.76 -30.45 -22.36
N PRO A 97 0.37 -30.09 -21.73
CA PRO A 97 1.16 -31.01 -20.92
C PRO A 97 0.45 -31.53 -19.67
N TYR A 98 -0.62 -30.88 -19.22
CA TYR A 98 -1.35 -31.19 -17.98
C TYR A 98 -2.65 -31.97 -18.21
N LEU A 99 -3.20 -31.94 -19.44
CA LEU A 99 -4.47 -32.61 -19.75
C LEU A 99 -4.33 -34.13 -19.75
N GLY A 100 -5.33 -34.82 -19.18
CA GLY A 100 -5.40 -36.27 -19.11
C GLY A 100 -4.40 -36.90 -18.12
N LYS A 101 -3.77 -36.08 -17.28
CA LYS A 101 -2.86 -36.54 -16.24
C LYS A 101 -3.49 -36.40 -14.86
N GLU A 102 -3.05 -37.27 -13.97
CA GLU A 102 -3.26 -37.09 -12.55
C GLU A 102 -2.51 -35.82 -12.11
N SER A 103 -3.26 -34.82 -11.66
CA SER A 103 -2.76 -33.50 -11.27
C SER A 103 -3.14 -33.22 -9.83
N ARG A 104 -2.25 -32.52 -9.12
CA ARG A 104 -2.48 -32.01 -7.77
C ARG A 104 -2.51 -30.49 -7.77
N LEU A 105 -2.79 -29.90 -6.61
CA LEU A 105 -2.80 -28.44 -6.46
C LEU A 105 -1.46 -27.81 -6.82
N SER A 106 -0.35 -28.48 -6.51
CA SER A 106 1.01 -28.09 -6.89
C SER A 106 1.17 -27.94 -8.40
N ASP A 107 0.65 -28.89 -9.19
CA ASP A 107 0.68 -28.85 -10.66
C ASP A 107 -0.16 -27.69 -11.22
N LEU A 108 -1.34 -27.45 -10.65
CA LEU A 108 -2.18 -26.32 -11.04
C LEU A 108 -1.46 -24.99 -10.78
N ASN A 109 -0.79 -24.86 -9.64
CA ASN A 109 -0.01 -23.68 -9.31
C ASN A 109 1.17 -23.48 -10.28
N ARG A 110 1.86 -24.58 -10.67
CA ARG A 110 2.92 -24.53 -11.70
C ARG A 110 2.37 -24.10 -13.06
N MET A 111 1.22 -24.61 -13.47
CA MET A 111 0.55 -24.19 -14.71
C MET A 111 0.20 -22.70 -14.67
N VAL A 112 -0.36 -22.20 -13.56
CA VAL A 112 -0.66 -20.76 -13.38
C VAL A 112 0.62 -19.92 -13.43
N ALA A 113 1.70 -20.38 -12.80
CA ALA A 113 3.00 -19.72 -12.85
C ALA A 113 3.54 -19.62 -14.28
N GLN A 114 3.39 -20.66 -15.10
CA GLN A 114 3.78 -20.61 -16.52
C GLN A 114 2.96 -19.60 -17.32
N ILE A 115 1.65 -19.49 -17.07
CA ILE A 115 0.81 -18.46 -17.71
C ILE A 115 1.28 -17.05 -17.31
N ASN A 116 1.60 -16.85 -16.04
CA ASN A 116 2.14 -15.58 -15.56
C ASN A 116 3.53 -15.27 -16.13
N ALA A 117 4.39 -16.28 -16.29
CA ALA A 117 5.67 -16.12 -16.97
C ALA A 117 5.48 -15.74 -18.45
N ALA A 118 4.47 -16.29 -19.13
CA ALA A 118 4.12 -15.91 -20.49
C ALA A 118 3.63 -14.46 -20.59
N TYR A 119 2.89 -13.95 -19.60
CA TYR A 119 2.55 -12.52 -19.52
C TYR A 119 3.81 -11.66 -19.40
N GLN A 120 4.74 -12.04 -18.52
CA GLN A 120 6.00 -11.32 -18.31
C GLN A 120 6.89 -11.34 -19.56
N ALA A 121 6.98 -12.48 -20.27
CA ALA A 121 7.73 -12.60 -21.52
C ALA A 121 7.18 -11.70 -22.62
N LYS A 122 5.86 -11.40 -22.59
CA LYS A 122 5.22 -10.42 -23.49
C LYS A 122 5.33 -8.96 -23.00
N GLY A 123 5.98 -8.71 -21.87
CA GLY A 123 6.09 -7.37 -21.27
C GLY A 123 4.80 -6.87 -20.60
N ILE A 124 3.85 -7.76 -20.30
CA ILE A 124 2.55 -7.41 -19.73
C ILE A 124 2.58 -7.65 -18.22
N TYR A 125 2.72 -6.56 -17.45
CA TYR A 125 2.72 -6.61 -15.97
C TYR A 125 1.37 -6.25 -15.35
N THR A 126 0.43 -5.76 -16.18
CA THR A 126 -0.88 -5.27 -15.74
C THR A 126 -1.95 -6.36 -15.76
N ALA A 127 -1.54 -7.62 -15.92
CA ALA A 127 -2.41 -8.77 -15.98
C ALA A 127 -1.81 -9.91 -15.16
N THR A 128 -2.68 -10.76 -14.63
CA THR A 128 -2.32 -11.90 -13.79
C THR A 128 -3.35 -13.01 -13.97
N ALA A 129 -2.85 -14.23 -14.08
CA ALA A 129 -3.61 -15.45 -13.95
C ALA A 129 -3.65 -15.87 -12.48
N LEU A 130 -4.83 -16.23 -11.99
CA LEU A 130 -5.04 -16.74 -10.64
C LEU A 130 -5.96 -17.96 -10.66
N LEU A 131 -5.71 -18.88 -9.73
CA LEU A 131 -6.55 -20.05 -9.47
C LEU A 131 -7.51 -19.72 -8.32
N PRO A 132 -8.80 -19.48 -8.57
CA PRO A 132 -9.76 -19.25 -7.50
C PRO A 132 -10.03 -20.54 -6.71
N LYS A 133 -10.38 -20.39 -5.43
CA LYS A 133 -10.90 -21.48 -4.61
C LYS A 133 -12.20 -22.00 -5.24
N GLN A 134 -12.21 -23.26 -5.64
CA GLN A 134 -13.34 -23.94 -6.30
C GLN A 134 -13.34 -25.42 -5.95
N ALA A 135 -14.51 -26.06 -6.02
CA ALA A 135 -14.59 -27.51 -6.05
C ALA A 135 -14.30 -27.98 -7.48
N ILE A 136 -13.54 -29.07 -7.62
CA ILE A 136 -13.20 -29.64 -8.93
C ILE A 136 -14.14 -30.81 -9.19
N GLU A 137 -15.19 -30.54 -9.94
CA GLU A 137 -16.18 -31.55 -10.34
C GLU A 137 -15.92 -31.95 -11.80
N GLY A 138 -15.84 -33.27 -12.05
CA GLY A 138 -15.64 -33.80 -13.41
C GLY A 138 -14.29 -33.45 -14.04
N GLY A 139 -13.27 -33.06 -13.26
CA GLY A 139 -11.93 -32.75 -13.76
C GLY A 139 -11.85 -31.43 -14.55
N VAL A 140 -12.77 -30.50 -14.31
CA VAL A 140 -12.78 -29.17 -14.94
C VAL A 140 -12.26 -28.12 -13.96
N VAL A 141 -11.24 -27.38 -14.35
CA VAL A 141 -10.64 -26.30 -13.54
C VAL A 141 -10.84 -24.95 -14.22
N ILE A 142 -11.26 -23.95 -13.45
CA ILE A 142 -11.42 -22.57 -13.94
C ILE A 142 -10.19 -21.75 -13.52
N ILE A 143 -9.51 -21.14 -14.50
CA ILE A 143 -8.44 -20.18 -14.27
C ILE A 143 -8.93 -18.79 -14.65
N ARG A 144 -8.77 -17.84 -13.73
CA ARG A 144 -9.18 -16.45 -13.95
C ARG A 144 -8.00 -15.64 -14.47
N LEU A 145 -8.18 -15.04 -15.63
CA LEU A 145 -7.28 -14.06 -16.22
C LEU A 145 -7.80 -12.67 -15.85
N VAL A 146 -7.08 -11.96 -14.98
CA VAL A 146 -7.44 -10.64 -14.49
C VAL A 146 -6.51 -9.60 -15.12
N LYS A 147 -7.10 -8.56 -15.70
CA LYS A 147 -6.38 -7.37 -16.17
C LYS A 147 -6.79 -6.20 -15.29
N GLU A 148 -5.81 -5.45 -14.80
CA GLU A 148 -6.08 -4.22 -14.08
C GLU A 148 -6.56 -3.13 -15.04
N ASN A 149 -7.68 -2.49 -14.69
CA ASN A 149 -8.20 -1.35 -15.44
C ASN A 149 -7.72 -0.06 -14.79
N TRP A 150 -6.66 0.52 -15.36
CA TRP A 150 -6.03 1.75 -14.89
C TRP A 150 -7.00 2.94 -14.82
N ALA A 151 -8.03 2.99 -15.67
CA ALA A 151 -9.05 4.04 -15.62
C ALA A 151 -9.80 4.07 -14.28
N ARG A 152 -10.00 2.90 -13.64
CA ARG A 152 -10.64 2.79 -12.32
C ARG A 152 -9.68 3.18 -11.18
N CYS A 153 -8.37 3.04 -11.38
CA CYS A 153 -7.38 3.48 -10.39
C CYS A 153 -7.41 5.00 -10.22
N LEU A 154 -7.56 5.75 -11.31
CA LEU A 154 -7.65 7.22 -11.26
C LEU A 154 -8.89 7.70 -10.50
N LEU A 155 -10.05 7.04 -10.67
CA LEU A 155 -11.30 7.40 -9.99
C LEU A 155 -11.26 7.23 -8.46
N LYS A 156 -10.51 6.26 -7.93
CA LYS A 156 -10.35 6.09 -6.48
C LYS A 156 -9.40 7.13 -5.88
N ALA A 157 -8.37 7.54 -6.62
CA ALA A 157 -7.45 8.57 -6.17
C ALA A 157 -8.15 9.93 -5.99
N THR A 158 -9.08 10.29 -6.88
CA THR A 158 -9.83 11.56 -6.76
C THR A 158 -10.71 11.59 -5.52
N ALA A 159 -11.31 10.47 -5.12
CA ALA A 159 -12.14 10.40 -3.91
C ALA A 159 -11.32 10.56 -2.62
N ILE A 160 -10.09 10.04 -2.58
CA ILE A 160 -9.19 10.21 -1.42
C ILE A 160 -8.68 11.66 -1.34
N CYS A 161 -8.33 12.27 -2.47
CA CYS A 161 -7.95 13.69 -2.49
C CYS A 161 -9.12 14.61 -2.11
N GLN A 162 -10.32 14.37 -2.62
CA GLN A 162 -11.50 15.18 -2.29
C GLN A 162 -11.87 15.07 -0.80
N ALA A 163 -11.77 13.87 -0.21
CA ALA A 163 -12.05 13.66 1.21
C ALA A 163 -11.02 14.34 2.13
N LEU A 164 -9.74 14.41 1.71
CA LEU A 164 -8.72 15.14 2.47
C LEU A 164 -8.87 16.68 2.37
N MET A 165 -9.52 17.20 1.32
CA MET A 165 -9.73 18.64 1.11
C MET A 165 -10.73 19.28 2.08
N CYS A 166 -11.70 18.53 2.62
CA CYS A 166 -12.72 19.12 3.50
C CYS A 166 -12.33 19.13 4.99
N ALA A 167 -11.37 18.31 5.43
CA ALA A 167 -11.08 18.14 6.85
C ALA A 167 -10.17 19.23 7.44
N ASN A 168 -9.38 19.96 6.65
CA ASN A 168 -8.33 20.83 7.20
C ASN A 168 -8.10 22.19 6.50
N GLY A 169 -8.92 22.59 5.53
CA GLY A 169 -8.91 23.97 5.00
C GLY A 169 -7.57 24.49 4.47
N ARG A 170 -6.62 23.62 4.09
CA ARG A 170 -5.33 24.02 3.51
C ARG A 170 -5.31 23.73 2.01
N PRO A 171 -4.93 24.69 1.15
CA PRO A 171 -4.78 24.43 -0.27
C PRO A 171 -3.64 23.43 -0.48
N CYS A 172 -3.92 22.34 -1.20
CA CYS A 172 -2.92 21.35 -1.57
C CYS A 172 -1.77 22.06 -2.31
N LEU A 173 -0.57 21.96 -1.71
CA LEU A 173 0.69 22.26 -2.37
C LEU A 173 0.69 21.53 -3.72
N LYS A 174 0.86 22.28 -4.81
CA LYS A 174 0.91 21.79 -6.19
C LYS A 174 1.65 20.45 -6.26
N ILE A 175 0.91 19.36 -6.41
CA ILE A 175 1.47 18.10 -6.90
C ILE A 175 1.67 18.31 -8.39
N GLN A 176 2.82 18.86 -8.72
CA GLN A 176 3.32 18.91 -10.08
C GLN A 176 3.99 17.56 -10.34
N TYR A 177 3.28 16.64 -11.01
CA TYR A 177 3.74 15.49 -11.84
C TYR A 177 2.50 14.60 -12.06
N CYS A 178 2.16 14.11 -13.26
CA CYS A 178 2.99 13.70 -14.38
C CYS A 178 2.31 14.07 -15.71
N SER A 179 3.05 14.67 -16.64
CA SER A 179 2.66 14.77 -18.05
C SER A 179 2.58 13.37 -18.65
N ILE A 180 1.48 13.12 -19.37
CA ILE A 180 1.42 12.24 -20.53
C ILE A 180 1.16 13.15 -21.73
#